data_AF-A0A0C5WZ84-F1
#
_entry.id   AF-A0A0C5WZ84-F1
#
_cell.length_a   1.000
_cell.length_b   1.000
_cell.length_c   1.000
_cell.angle_alpha   90.00
_cell.angle_beta   90.00
_cell.angle_gamma   90.00
#
_symmetry.space_group_name_H-M   'P 1'
#
loop_
_entity.id
_entity.type
_entity.pdbx_description
1 polymer ?
#
loop_
_entity_poly.entity_id
_entity_poly.type
_entity_poly.pdbx_seq_one_letter_code
_entity_poly.pdbx_strand_id
1 'polypeptide(L)'
;MPAYVSQFESPDLIAGIIDGTVSAEDDPHWARSGARDPQEYAFWAWRSCGVACLRSLLIERTGHSPAPVVLARELLAAGGYVPHAGGLRGLVYRPFVNYLRTRWDIAAEVRTDYTVTALADDLRRGAWVIASVHSTIRNAPAPPPERGGHLVLAYAATDTHLEFHDPGAPTARTREAVRLPIDVFDGYFARRGVVVPPAASSPGAKNRPGAS
;
A
#
# COMPACT_ATOMS: atom_id res chain seq x y z
N MET A 1 -13.86 2.03 -4.93
CA MET A 1 -12.93 1.97 -3.79
C MET A 1 -12.18 0.66 -3.89
N PRO A 2 -10.85 0.63 -3.83
CA PRO A 2 -10.09 -0.61 -3.89
C PRO A 2 -10.32 -1.47 -2.64
N ALA A 3 -10.20 -2.78 -2.77
CA ALA A 3 -10.15 -3.71 -1.65
C ALA A 3 -9.08 -3.30 -0.64
N TYR A 4 -9.44 -3.28 0.64
CA TYR A 4 -8.48 -3.10 1.73
C TYR A 4 -7.74 -4.41 2.00
N VAL A 5 -6.43 -4.34 2.19
CA VAL A 5 -5.60 -5.45 2.66
C VAL A 5 -4.72 -4.95 3.80
N SER A 6 -4.77 -5.64 4.93
CA SER A 6 -3.92 -5.38 6.10
C SER A 6 -2.49 -5.89 5.85
N GLN A 7 -1.49 -5.21 6.43
CA GLN A 7 -0.11 -5.72 6.43
C GLN A 7 0.12 -6.83 7.47
N PHE A 8 -0.76 -6.94 8.47
CA PHE A 8 -0.79 -8.01 9.46
C PHE A 8 -1.96 -8.95 9.18
N GLU A 9 -1.77 -10.26 9.35
CA GLU A 9 -2.79 -11.28 9.06
C GLU A 9 -3.95 -11.27 10.07
N SER A 10 -3.72 -10.75 11.28
CA SER A 10 -4.78 -10.45 12.26
C SER A 10 -4.94 -8.93 12.50
N PRO A 11 -5.83 -8.23 11.76
CA PRO A 11 -5.99 -6.78 11.86
C PRO A 11 -6.39 -6.27 13.25
N ASP A 12 -7.05 -7.10 14.06
CA ASP A 12 -7.50 -6.73 15.40
C ASP A 12 -6.36 -6.75 16.44
N LEU A 13 -5.22 -7.36 16.12
CA LEU A 13 -4.03 -7.38 16.97
C LEU A 13 -3.07 -6.20 16.68
N ILE A 14 -3.31 -5.43 15.62
CA ILE A 14 -2.38 -4.38 15.18
C ILE A 14 -2.08 -3.37 16.30
N ALA A 15 -3.08 -2.99 17.09
CA ALA A 15 -2.88 -2.07 18.22
C ALA A 15 -1.86 -2.63 19.23
N GLY A 16 -2.06 -3.88 19.66
CA GLY A 16 -1.17 -4.56 20.62
C GLY A 16 0.21 -4.87 20.04
N ILE A 17 0.30 -5.12 18.74
CA ILE A 17 1.59 -5.31 18.06
C ILE A 17 2.37 -3.98 18.00
N ILE A 18 1.70 -2.85 17.74
CA ILE A 18 2.34 -1.53 17.69
C ILE A 18 2.84 -1.09 19.07
N ASP A 19 2.06 -1.29 20.12
CA ASP A 19 2.41 -0.86 21.48
C ASP A 19 3.31 -1.86 22.23
N GLY A 20 3.53 -3.05 21.65
CA GLY A 20 4.40 -4.10 22.19
C GLY A 20 3.75 -5.00 23.24
N THR A 21 2.43 -4.89 23.46
CA THR A 21 1.68 -5.79 24.35
C THR A 21 1.44 -7.16 23.74
N VAL A 22 1.53 -7.28 22.41
CA VAL A 22 1.40 -8.55 21.65
C VAL A 22 2.61 -8.72 20.74
N SER A 23 3.27 -9.87 20.75
CA SER A 23 4.31 -10.16 19.77
C SER A 23 3.68 -10.41 18.40
N ALA A 24 4.30 -9.92 17.32
CA ALA A 24 3.87 -10.28 15.97
C ALA A 24 4.03 -11.79 15.69
N GLU A 25 4.90 -12.48 16.41
CA GLU A 25 5.03 -13.95 16.34
C GLU A 25 3.79 -14.67 16.90
N ASP A 26 3.01 -14.00 17.76
CA ASP A 26 1.80 -14.56 18.38
C ASP A 26 0.54 -14.32 17.53
N ASP A 27 0.66 -13.76 16.32
CA ASP A 27 -0.47 -13.58 15.41
C ASP A 27 -1.02 -14.96 14.99
N PRO A 28 -2.25 -15.35 15.39
CA PRO A 28 -2.78 -16.70 15.16
C PRO A 28 -2.98 -17.04 13.68
N HIS A 29 -2.90 -16.05 12.80
CA HIS A 29 -3.09 -16.18 11.37
C HIS A 29 -1.79 -16.03 10.56
N TRP A 30 -0.63 -15.97 11.23
CA TRP A 30 0.68 -15.83 10.60
C TRP A 30 0.89 -16.81 9.43
N ALA A 31 0.39 -18.05 9.51
CA ALA A 31 0.59 -19.07 8.48
C ALA A 31 -0.07 -18.70 7.13
N ARG A 32 -1.15 -17.91 7.15
CA ARG A 32 -1.83 -17.41 5.93
C ARG A 32 -0.95 -16.47 5.12
N SER A 33 0.08 -15.90 5.76
CA SER A 33 1.05 -15.01 5.12
C SER A 33 1.94 -15.74 4.10
N GLY A 34 2.07 -17.07 4.19
CA GLY A 34 3.04 -17.87 3.43
C GLY A 34 4.45 -17.90 4.04
N ALA A 35 4.61 -17.41 5.27
CA ALA A 35 5.81 -17.61 6.08
C ALA A 35 6.01 -19.09 6.44
N ARG A 36 7.27 -19.49 6.63
CA ARG A 36 7.64 -20.85 7.06
C ARG A 36 7.44 -21.06 8.55
N ASP A 37 7.56 -19.98 9.31
CA ASP A 37 7.49 -19.95 10.77
C ASP A 37 7.01 -18.56 11.25
N PRO A 38 6.59 -18.43 12.53
CA PRO A 38 6.18 -17.15 13.09
C PRO A 38 7.25 -16.06 13.03
N GLN A 39 8.52 -16.42 13.14
CA GLN A 39 9.65 -15.47 13.13
C GLN A 39 9.80 -14.79 11.77
N GLU A 40 9.70 -15.56 10.68
CA GLU A 40 9.70 -15.03 9.32
C GLU A 40 8.48 -14.15 9.07
N TYR A 41 7.31 -14.55 9.57
CA TYR A 41 6.12 -13.71 9.50
C TYR A 41 6.35 -12.37 10.21
N ALA A 42 6.76 -12.40 11.48
CA ALA A 42 7.02 -11.19 12.25
C ALA A 42 8.03 -10.28 11.56
N PHE A 43 9.10 -10.85 11.00
CA PHE A 43 10.06 -10.10 10.20
C PHE A 43 9.40 -9.39 9.00
N TRP A 44 8.56 -10.07 8.23
CA TRP A 44 7.93 -9.44 7.06
C TRP A 44 6.76 -8.52 7.42
N ALA A 45 5.97 -8.83 8.44
CA ALA A 45 4.75 -8.09 8.80
C ALA A 45 5.04 -6.60 9.10
N TRP A 46 6.16 -6.32 9.78
CA TRP A 46 6.63 -4.95 10.02
C TRP A 46 7.07 -4.18 8.77
N ARG A 47 7.30 -4.88 7.65
CA ARG A 47 7.92 -4.34 6.43
C ARG A 47 7.02 -4.49 5.19
N SER A 48 5.77 -4.92 5.41
CA SER A 48 4.83 -5.32 4.35
C SER A 48 3.79 -4.26 4.00
N CYS A 49 3.91 -3.00 4.44
CA CYS A 49 2.96 -1.95 4.04
C CYS A 49 2.88 -1.79 2.50
N GLY A 50 4.03 -1.79 1.82
CA GLY A 50 4.07 -1.78 0.35
C GLY A 50 3.52 -3.05 -0.30
N VAL A 51 3.75 -4.21 0.32
CA VAL A 51 3.17 -5.48 -0.12
C VAL A 51 1.66 -5.48 0.05
N ALA A 52 1.12 -4.94 1.14
CA ALA A 52 -0.31 -4.81 1.36
C ALA A 52 -0.95 -3.90 0.30
N CYS A 53 -0.35 -2.75 -0.01
CA CYS A 53 -0.80 -1.89 -1.12
C CYS A 53 -0.76 -2.63 -2.47
N LEU A 54 0.29 -3.43 -2.73
CA LEU A 54 0.37 -4.28 -3.92
C LEU A 54 -0.76 -5.30 -3.95
N ARG A 55 -1.05 -5.99 -2.84
CA ARG A 55 -2.12 -6.99 -2.77
C ARG A 55 -3.47 -6.37 -3.07
N SER A 56 -3.79 -5.20 -2.50
CA SER A 56 -4.99 -4.43 -2.83
C SER A 56 -5.07 -4.15 -4.35
N LEU A 57 -3.97 -3.69 -4.94
CA LEU A 57 -3.91 -3.44 -6.38
C LEU A 57 -4.12 -4.72 -7.22
N LEU A 58 -3.49 -5.83 -6.85
CA LEU A 58 -3.59 -7.09 -7.57
C LEU A 58 -5.00 -7.70 -7.50
N ILE A 59 -5.64 -7.66 -6.33
CA ILE A 59 -7.02 -8.12 -6.16
C ILE A 59 -7.95 -7.36 -7.10
N GLU A 60 -7.78 -6.05 -7.20
CA GLU A 60 -8.60 -5.21 -8.07
C GLU A 60 -8.33 -5.41 -9.56
N ARG A 61 -7.07 -5.64 -9.94
CA ARG A 61 -6.68 -5.78 -11.36
C ARG A 61 -6.85 -7.20 -11.89
N THR A 62 -6.78 -8.21 -11.03
CA THR A 62 -6.70 -9.63 -11.43
C THR A 62 -7.70 -10.54 -10.73
N GLY A 63 -8.45 -10.03 -9.75
CA GLY A 63 -9.39 -10.80 -8.93
C GLY A 63 -8.75 -11.63 -7.82
N HIS A 64 -7.42 -11.68 -7.74
CA HIS A 64 -6.71 -12.43 -6.70
C HIS A 64 -5.35 -11.80 -6.35
N SER A 65 -4.71 -12.29 -5.29
CA SER A 65 -3.33 -11.94 -4.97
C SER A 65 -2.63 -13.13 -4.28
N PRO A 66 -1.33 -13.38 -4.57
CA PRO A 66 -0.53 -14.29 -3.75
C PRO A 66 -0.43 -13.80 -2.29
N ALA A 67 0.01 -14.72 -1.43
CA ALA A 67 0.24 -14.45 -0.01
C ALA A 67 1.37 -13.41 0.19
N PRO A 68 1.32 -12.58 1.25
CA PRO A 68 2.21 -11.42 1.39
C PRO A 68 3.68 -11.79 1.52
N VAL A 69 4.03 -12.84 2.25
CA VAL A 69 5.45 -13.25 2.38
C VAL A 69 5.98 -13.85 1.08
N VAL A 70 5.12 -14.48 0.28
CA VAL A 70 5.49 -14.94 -1.07
C VAL A 70 5.84 -13.73 -1.95
N LEU A 71 4.96 -12.72 -2.00
CA LEU A 71 5.21 -11.47 -2.73
C LEU A 71 6.45 -10.73 -2.20
N ALA A 72 6.67 -10.73 -0.88
CA ALA A 72 7.82 -10.08 -0.28
C ALA A 72 9.14 -10.74 -0.71
N ARG A 73 9.19 -12.08 -0.77
CA ARG A 73 10.34 -12.83 -1.31
C ARG A 73 10.53 -12.59 -2.81
N GLU A 74 9.45 -12.52 -3.60
CA GLU A 74 9.53 -12.17 -5.02
C GLU A 74 10.09 -10.75 -5.23
N LEU A 75 9.62 -9.79 -4.44
CA LEU A 75 10.12 -8.41 -4.47
C LEU A 75 11.58 -8.33 -4.01
N LEU A 76 11.99 -9.11 -3.00
CA LEU A 76 13.39 -9.24 -2.60
C LEU A 76 14.25 -9.74 -3.78
N ALA A 77 13.82 -10.80 -4.47
CA ALA A 77 14.52 -11.33 -5.64
C ALA A 77 14.56 -10.34 -6.81
N ALA A 78 13.51 -9.52 -6.97
CA ALA A 78 13.44 -8.46 -7.99
C ALA A 78 14.21 -7.18 -7.60
N GLY A 79 14.82 -7.11 -6.42
CA GLY A 79 15.54 -5.93 -5.91
C GLY A 79 14.64 -4.84 -5.31
N GLY A 80 13.35 -5.12 -5.13
CA GLY A 80 12.38 -4.27 -4.43
C GLY A 80 12.64 -4.15 -2.93
N TYR A 81 13.30 -5.14 -2.33
CA TYR A 81 13.85 -5.03 -0.98
C TYR A 81 15.36 -5.24 -1.03
N VAL A 82 16.11 -4.48 -0.23
CA VAL A 82 17.57 -4.60 -0.19
C VAL A 82 18.04 -4.78 1.26
N PRO A 83 18.68 -5.91 1.59
CA PRO A 83 19.26 -6.14 2.91
C PRO A 83 20.33 -5.12 3.30
N HIS A 84 20.42 -4.85 4.60
CA HIS A 84 21.53 -4.15 5.24
C HIS A 84 21.78 -4.74 6.64
N ALA A 85 22.82 -4.25 7.33
CA ALA A 85 23.09 -4.65 8.71
C ALA A 85 21.86 -4.33 9.60
N GLY A 86 21.20 -5.36 10.12
CA GLY A 86 20.04 -5.24 10.99
C GLY A 86 18.66 -5.14 10.31
N GLY A 87 18.55 -5.26 8.98
CA GLY A 87 17.22 -5.21 8.35
C GLY A 87 17.17 -5.13 6.83
N LEU A 88 16.08 -4.53 6.33
CA LEU A 88 15.85 -4.23 4.92
C LEU A 88 15.67 -2.73 4.76
N ARG A 89 16.18 -2.18 3.66
CA ARG A 89 15.73 -0.87 3.21
C ARG A 89 14.25 -0.96 2.84
N GLY A 90 13.53 0.15 3.04
CA GLY A 90 12.14 0.27 2.58
C GLY A 90 12.01 -0.05 1.09
N LEU A 91 10.80 -0.40 0.66
CA LEU A 91 10.51 -0.83 -0.70
C LEU A 91 11.13 0.14 -1.73
N VAL A 92 12.01 -0.38 -2.59
CA VAL A 92 12.68 0.40 -3.63
C VAL A 92 11.76 0.52 -4.84
N TYR A 93 11.36 1.75 -5.18
CA TYR A 93 10.27 1.98 -6.14
C TYR A 93 10.59 1.57 -7.57
N ARG A 94 11.82 1.79 -8.05
CA ARG A 94 12.16 1.48 -9.45
C ARG A 94 12.14 -0.03 -9.74
N PRO A 95 12.78 -0.89 -8.91
CA PRO A 95 12.62 -2.34 -9.03
C PRO A 95 11.18 -2.80 -8.84
N PHE A 96 10.44 -2.21 -7.89
CA PHE A 96 9.03 -2.50 -7.69
C PHE A 96 8.15 -2.19 -8.92
N VAL A 97 8.33 -1.04 -9.55
CA VAL A 97 7.64 -0.68 -10.81
C VAL A 97 8.02 -1.62 -11.94
N ASN A 98 9.29 -2.01 -12.04
CA ASN A 98 9.71 -3.00 -13.03
C ASN A 98 9.02 -4.36 -12.77
N TYR A 99 8.95 -4.79 -11.51
CA TYR A 99 8.25 -6.02 -11.11
C TYR A 99 6.77 -5.98 -11.48
N LEU A 100 6.05 -4.88 -11.21
CA LEU A 100 4.65 -4.68 -11.63
C LEU A 100 4.48 -4.89 -13.13
N ARG A 101 5.35 -4.28 -13.94
CA ARG A 101 5.33 -4.39 -15.39
C ARG A 101 5.62 -5.82 -15.85
N THR A 102 6.71 -6.44 -15.38
CA THR A 102 7.16 -7.73 -15.91
C THR A 102 6.33 -8.91 -15.44
N ARG A 103 5.84 -8.88 -14.19
CA ARG A 103 5.15 -10.01 -13.58
C ARG A 103 3.63 -9.93 -13.72
N TRP A 104 3.08 -8.72 -13.84
CA TRP A 104 1.65 -8.48 -13.77
C TRP A 104 1.10 -7.68 -14.96
N ASP A 105 1.95 -7.22 -15.89
CA ASP A 105 1.56 -6.31 -16.98
C ASP A 105 0.85 -5.03 -16.48
N ILE A 106 1.22 -4.58 -15.27
CA ILE A 106 0.67 -3.36 -14.68
C ILE A 106 1.66 -2.22 -14.94
N ALA A 107 1.23 -1.24 -15.72
CA ALA A 107 1.95 0.01 -15.87
C ALA A 107 1.97 0.78 -14.54
N ALA A 108 3.11 1.36 -14.20
CA ALA A 108 3.28 2.22 -13.03
C ALA A 108 4.47 3.14 -13.24
N GLU A 109 4.51 4.25 -12.51
CA GLU A 109 5.57 5.25 -12.61
C GLU A 109 6.03 5.74 -11.24
N VAL A 110 7.34 5.89 -11.07
CA VAL A 110 7.91 6.49 -9.86
C VAL A 110 7.82 8.02 -9.97
N ARG A 111 7.24 8.66 -8.95
CA ARG A 111 7.25 10.12 -8.80
C ARG A 111 8.16 10.51 -7.64
N THR A 112 9.06 11.46 -7.89
CA THR A 112 9.88 12.19 -6.90
C THR A 112 9.54 13.67 -6.98
N ASP A 113 9.87 14.43 -5.94
CA ASP A 113 9.46 15.85 -5.80
C ASP A 113 7.96 16.05 -6.03
N TYR A 114 7.19 15.03 -5.64
CA TYR A 114 5.79 14.89 -5.96
C TYR A 114 4.97 15.70 -4.97
N THR A 115 4.26 16.73 -5.45
CA THR A 115 3.44 17.59 -4.59
C THR A 115 2.12 16.90 -4.26
N VAL A 116 1.51 17.24 -3.11
CA VAL A 116 0.19 16.70 -2.76
C VAL A 116 -0.89 17.14 -3.76
N THR A 117 -0.74 18.32 -4.36
CA THR A 117 -1.65 18.80 -5.41
C THR A 117 -1.57 17.92 -6.64
N ALA A 118 -0.35 17.60 -7.11
CA ALA A 118 -0.17 16.69 -8.23
C ALA A 118 -0.67 15.27 -7.92
N LEU A 119 -0.50 14.81 -6.67
CA LEU A 119 -1.09 13.56 -6.18
C LEU A 119 -2.62 13.62 -6.26
N ALA A 120 -3.25 14.66 -5.72
CA ALA A 120 -4.70 14.83 -5.78
C ALA A 120 -5.21 14.85 -7.24
N ASP A 121 -4.49 15.52 -8.13
CA ASP A 121 -4.83 15.59 -9.56
C ASP A 121 -4.76 14.21 -10.24
N ASP A 122 -3.73 13.40 -9.94
CA ASP A 122 -3.62 12.02 -10.42
C ASP A 122 -4.78 11.16 -9.90
N LEU A 123 -5.14 11.29 -8.63
CA LEU A 123 -6.28 10.56 -8.05
C LEU A 123 -7.62 10.97 -8.68
N ARG A 124 -7.84 12.26 -8.94
CA ARG A 124 -9.05 12.75 -9.63
C ARG A 124 -9.13 12.24 -11.07
N ARG A 125 -8.00 11.97 -11.72
CA ARG A 125 -7.93 11.30 -13.04
C ARG A 125 -8.12 9.78 -12.96
N GLY A 126 -8.37 9.23 -11.77
CA GLY A 126 -8.61 7.80 -11.56
C GLY A 126 -7.33 6.96 -11.41
N ALA A 127 -6.17 7.58 -11.28
CA ALA A 127 -4.97 6.85 -10.88
C ALA A 127 -5.05 6.46 -9.41
N TRP A 128 -4.29 5.44 -9.01
CA TRP A 128 -4.01 5.14 -7.61
C TRP A 128 -2.56 5.46 -7.31
N VAL A 129 -2.27 5.81 -6.06
CA VAL A 129 -0.93 6.20 -5.63
C VAL A 129 -0.54 5.40 -4.40
N ILE A 130 0.53 4.62 -4.52
CA ILE A 130 1.24 4.06 -3.36
C ILE A 130 2.14 5.18 -2.84
N ALA A 131 1.64 5.93 -1.87
CA ALA A 131 2.24 7.16 -1.37
C ALA A 131 3.18 6.87 -0.19
N SER A 132 4.37 7.48 -0.20
CA SER A 132 5.26 7.43 0.94
C SER A 132 4.88 8.48 1.97
N VAL A 133 4.59 8.04 3.19
CA VAL A 133 4.17 8.89 4.30
C VAL A 133 4.97 8.55 5.55
N HIS A 134 4.92 9.42 6.55
CA HIS A 134 5.37 9.07 7.89
C HIS A 134 4.35 8.16 8.60
N SER A 135 4.83 7.18 9.38
CA SER A 135 3.99 6.15 10.02
C SER A 135 2.99 6.73 11.04
N THR A 136 3.28 7.89 11.62
CA THR A 136 2.38 8.59 12.57
C THR A 136 1.12 9.17 11.93
N ILE A 137 0.96 9.08 10.60
CA ILE A 137 -0.30 9.45 9.94
C ILE A 137 -1.51 8.69 10.52
N ARG A 138 -1.29 7.49 11.09
CA ARG A 138 -2.27 6.72 11.86
C ARG A 138 -2.88 7.47 13.06
N ASN A 139 -2.18 8.50 13.54
CA ASN A 139 -2.53 9.36 14.68
C ASN A 139 -2.76 10.82 14.26
N ALA A 140 -3.01 11.08 12.98
CA ALA A 140 -3.26 12.44 12.49
C ALA A 140 -4.34 13.17 13.31
N PRO A 141 -4.20 14.50 13.53
CA PRO A 141 -3.36 15.44 12.79
C PRO A 141 -2.01 15.83 13.45
N ALA A 142 -1.48 15.09 14.42
CA ALA A 142 -0.22 15.45 15.09
C ALA A 142 1.03 15.45 14.15
N PRO A 143 1.80 16.55 14.06
CA PRO A 143 2.90 16.66 13.08
C PRO A 143 3.95 15.55 13.24
N PRO A 144 4.45 14.96 12.14
CA PRO A 144 5.42 13.89 12.21
C PRO A 144 6.82 14.42 12.59
N PRO A 145 7.64 13.64 13.32
CA PRO A 145 9.01 14.01 13.64
C PRO A 145 9.95 14.00 12.43
N GLU A 146 9.66 13.17 11.42
CA GLU A 146 10.44 13.03 10.20
C GLU A 146 9.55 12.69 8.98
N ARG A 147 10.14 12.51 7.79
CA ARG A 147 9.40 12.16 6.56
C ARG A 147 9.61 10.72 6.13
N GLY A 148 8.52 10.04 5.77
CA GLY A 148 8.57 8.72 5.14
C GLY A 148 8.68 7.57 6.16
N GLY A 149 9.03 6.38 5.67
CA GLY A 149 9.12 5.16 6.48
C GLY A 149 7.86 4.28 6.41
N HIS A 150 6.76 4.77 5.84
CA HIS A 150 5.53 4.01 5.64
C HIS A 150 4.96 4.21 4.22
N LEU A 151 4.10 3.28 3.81
CA LEU A 151 3.39 3.31 2.53
C LEU A 151 1.88 3.15 2.77
N VAL A 152 1.11 3.98 2.08
CA VAL A 152 -0.36 3.93 2.06
C VAL A 152 -0.86 3.88 0.62
N LEU A 153 -2.05 3.33 0.40
CA LEU A 153 -2.69 3.30 -0.92
C LEU A 153 -3.74 4.40 -1.00
N ALA A 154 -3.39 5.54 -1.60
CA ALA A 154 -4.35 6.60 -1.91
C ALA A 154 -5.05 6.29 -3.23
N TYR A 155 -6.38 6.48 -3.26
CA TYR A 155 -7.20 6.01 -4.38
C TYR A 155 -8.29 6.99 -4.82
N ALA A 156 -8.56 8.05 -4.06
CA ALA A 156 -9.50 9.08 -4.43
C ALA A 156 -9.11 10.44 -3.81
N ALA A 157 -9.54 11.51 -4.46
CA ALA A 157 -9.39 12.87 -3.98
C ALA A 157 -10.62 13.68 -4.34
N THR A 158 -10.98 14.61 -3.45
CA THR A 158 -11.89 15.73 -3.74
C THR A 158 -11.09 17.03 -3.76
N ASP A 159 -11.76 18.18 -3.73
CA ASP A 159 -11.08 19.47 -3.60
C ASP A 159 -10.54 19.71 -2.18
N THR A 160 -11.03 18.98 -1.18
CA THR A 160 -10.70 19.24 0.24
C THR A 160 -9.97 18.10 0.93
N HIS A 161 -10.17 16.86 0.50
CA HIS A 161 -9.62 15.68 1.18
C HIS A 161 -9.15 14.60 0.21
N LEU A 162 -8.24 13.76 0.71
CA LEU A 162 -7.80 12.52 0.09
C LEU A 162 -8.46 11.33 0.79
N GLU A 163 -8.69 10.26 0.04
CA GLU A 163 -9.06 8.95 0.59
C GLU A 163 -7.96 7.92 0.34
N PHE A 164 -7.62 7.14 1.37
CA PHE A 164 -6.58 6.13 1.31
C PHE A 164 -6.81 4.97 2.27
N HIS A 165 -6.11 3.86 2.01
CA HIS A 165 -5.96 2.76 2.95
C HIS A 165 -4.60 2.85 3.65
N ASP A 166 -4.59 2.77 4.99
CA ASP A 166 -3.38 2.64 5.80
C ASP A 166 -3.27 1.19 6.30
N PRO A 167 -2.48 0.33 5.63
CA PRO A 167 -2.47 -1.10 5.92
C PRO A 167 -1.87 -1.46 7.30
N GLY A 168 -1.25 -0.49 8.00
CA GLY A 168 -0.59 -0.69 9.28
C GLY A 168 -1.24 0.06 10.45
N ALA A 169 -2.42 0.65 10.25
CA ALA A 169 -3.11 1.41 11.28
C ALA A 169 -3.96 0.51 12.22
N PRO A 170 -4.07 0.88 13.51
CA PRO A 170 -4.57 -0.02 14.56
C PRO A 170 -6.09 -0.25 14.56
N THR A 171 -6.89 0.65 13.99
CA THR A 171 -8.35 0.56 14.04
C THR A 171 -8.93 0.51 12.63
N ALA A 172 -10.09 -0.13 12.45
CA ALA A 172 -10.81 -0.13 11.16
C ALA A 172 -10.97 1.29 10.59
N ARG A 173 -11.34 2.25 11.45
CA ARG A 173 -11.51 3.66 11.08
C ARG A 173 -10.23 4.33 10.59
N THR A 174 -9.08 3.94 11.11
CA THR A 174 -7.78 4.53 10.78
C THR A 174 -7.01 3.75 9.72
N ARG A 175 -7.51 2.60 9.27
CA ARG A 175 -6.87 1.73 8.28
C ARG A 175 -7.63 1.61 6.96
N GLU A 176 -8.97 1.65 6.99
CA GLU A 176 -9.83 1.46 5.82
C GLU A 176 -10.53 2.74 5.45
N ALA A 177 -10.47 3.12 4.17
CA ALA A 177 -11.15 4.28 3.61
C ALA A 177 -10.94 5.57 4.42
N VAL A 178 -9.71 5.78 4.87
CA VAL A 178 -9.30 6.90 5.70
C VAL A 178 -9.42 8.18 4.89
N ARG A 179 -10.05 9.20 5.49
CA ARG A 179 -10.22 10.53 4.88
C ARG A 179 -9.44 11.56 5.67
N LEU A 180 -8.51 12.25 5.02
CA LEU A 180 -7.78 13.36 5.61
C LEU A 180 -7.84 14.60 4.72
N PRO A 181 -7.97 15.80 5.29
CA PRO A 181 -7.75 17.04 4.55
C PRO A 181 -6.42 17.02 3.79
N ILE A 182 -6.38 17.62 2.60
CA ILE A 182 -5.20 17.60 1.72
C ILE A 182 -3.96 18.16 2.43
N ASP A 183 -4.12 19.27 3.15
CA ASP A 183 -3.07 19.93 3.93
C ASP A 183 -2.57 19.07 5.09
N VAL A 184 -3.48 18.38 5.78
CA VAL A 184 -3.13 17.42 6.84
C VAL A 184 -2.32 16.27 6.27
N PHE A 185 -2.75 15.66 5.16
CA PHE A 185 -2.00 14.57 4.51
C PHE A 185 -0.62 15.03 4.05
N ASP A 186 -0.52 16.26 3.50
CA ASP A 186 0.74 16.83 3.01
C ASP A 186 1.82 16.94 4.07
N GLY A 187 1.41 17.17 5.34
CA GLY A 187 2.30 17.17 6.49
C GLY A 187 3.07 15.85 6.67
N TYR A 188 2.44 14.71 6.34
CA TYR A 188 3.05 13.38 6.43
C TYR A 188 3.68 12.92 5.13
N PHE A 189 3.29 13.51 4.01
CA PHE A 189 3.71 13.07 2.69
C PHE A 189 5.21 13.30 2.47
N ALA A 190 5.92 12.25 2.09
CA ALA A 190 7.37 12.28 1.87
C ALA A 190 7.74 12.76 0.45
N ARG A 191 6.77 13.33 -0.28
CA ARG A 191 6.91 13.89 -1.64
C ARG A 191 7.40 12.90 -2.69
N ARG A 192 6.99 11.64 -2.54
CA ARG A 192 7.34 10.55 -3.46
C ARG A 192 6.36 9.39 -3.36
N GLY A 193 6.26 8.63 -4.43
CA GLY A 193 5.41 7.45 -4.46
C GLY A 193 5.45 6.76 -5.82
N VAL A 194 4.57 5.79 -5.97
CA VAL A 194 4.34 5.07 -7.22
C VAL A 194 2.92 5.34 -7.69
N VAL A 195 2.79 5.91 -8.89
CA VAL A 195 1.51 6.19 -9.54
C VAL A 195 1.16 5.00 -10.42
N VAL A 196 -0.04 4.47 -10.24
CA VAL A 196 -0.61 3.40 -11.05
C VAL A 196 -1.79 4.00 -11.81
N PRO A 197 -1.71 4.17 -13.14
CA PRO A 197 -2.81 4.72 -13.92
C PRO A 197 -4.08 3.86 -13.79
N PRO A 198 -5.26 4.43 -14.12
CA PRO A 198 -6.47 3.65 -14.25
C PRO A 198 -6.25 2.51 -15.24
N ALA A 199 -6.90 1.37 -15.01
CA ALA A 199 -6.90 0.30 -16.00
C ALA A 199 -7.39 0.86 -17.33
N ALA A 200 -6.70 0.54 -18.42
CA ALA A 200 -7.19 0.91 -19.75
C ALA A 200 -8.62 0.37 -19.88
N SER A 201 -9.58 1.23 -20.22
CA SER A 201 -10.91 0.76 -20.56
C SER A 201 -10.75 -0.15 -21.78
N SER A 202 -11.13 -1.42 -21.65
CA SER A 202 -11.15 -2.33 -22.79
C SER A 202 -11.92 -1.67 -23.93
N PRO A 203 -11.34 -1.50 -25.14
CA PRO A 203 -12.10 -1.02 -26.28
C PRO A 203 -13.05 -2.14 -26.73
N GLY A 204 -14.24 -2.26 -26.14
CA GLY A 204 -15.09 -3.40 -26.45
C GLY A 204 -16.34 -3.61 -25.60
N ALA A 205 -17.11 -2.55 -25.35
CA ALA A 205 -18.52 -2.69 -24.99
C ALA A 205 -19.34 -1.59 -25.68
N LYS A 206 -19.22 -1.49 -27.00
CA LYS A 206 -20.18 -0.75 -27.83
C LYS A 206 -21.12 -1.75 -28.51
N ASN A 207 -22.40 -1.63 -28.16
CA ASN A 207 -23.58 -2.07 -28.90
C ASN A 207 -23.64 -3.53 -29.39
N ARG A 208 -24.38 -4.37 -28.65
CA ARG A 208 -25.29 -5.32 -29.30
C ARG A 208 -26.65 -4.63 -29.44
N PRO A 209 -27.09 -4.24 -30.64
CA PRO A 209 -28.48 -3.86 -30.87
C PRO A 209 -29.35 -5.12 -30.94
N GLY A 210 -30.48 -5.08 -30.25
CA GLY A 210 -31.74 -5.74 -30.61
C GLY A 210 -31.80 -7.27 -30.57
N ALA A 211 -32.73 -7.79 -29.76
CA ALA A 211 -33.71 -8.74 -30.28
C ALA A 211 -35.07 -8.29 -29.76
N SER A 212 -35.93 -7.94 -30.71
CA SER A 212 -37.38 -7.72 -30.54
C SER A 212 -38.09 -9.00 -30.15
#